data_AF-A0A2H5XPZ8-F1
#
_entry.id   AF-A0A2H5XPZ8-F1
#
_cell.length_a   1.000
_cell.length_b   1.000
_cell.length_c   1.000
_cell.angle_alpha   90.00
_cell.angle_beta   90.00
_cell.angle_gamma   90.00
#
_symmetry.space_group_name_H-M   'P 1'
#
loop_
_entity.id
_entity.type
_entity.pdbx_description
1 polymer ?
#
loop_
_entity_poly.entity_id
_entity_poly.type
_entity_poly.pdbx_seq_one_letter_code
_entity_poly.pdbx_strand_id
1 'polypeptide(L)'
;MLTTISVFIFFVLSLIGFFRIINFYYFQKNPKYNKIKPKSISLIIPARNEEKRIEKLLKSIPKEEILSEVLVVDDNSTDKTEEISRKYGARVLKIKDFYPEKEGKSIACYVGAINSKGEFLLFVDADVFLRNRLSATFLKIYQQKEPLL
;
A
#
# COMPACT_ATOMS: atom_id res chain seq x y z
N MET A 1 8.63 62.45 9.21
CA MET A 1 7.28 61.90 9.47
C MET A 1 6.88 60.82 8.45
N LEU A 2 6.97 61.05 7.13
CA LEU A 2 6.70 59.98 6.14
C LEU A 2 7.69 58.80 6.21
N THR A 3 8.98 59.09 6.37
CA THR A 3 10.04 58.06 6.47
C THR A 3 9.90 57.20 7.72
N THR A 4 9.49 57.78 8.84
CA THR A 4 9.23 57.05 10.08
C THR A 4 8.00 56.14 9.96
N ILE A 5 6.97 56.58 9.24
CA ILE A 5 5.78 55.78 8.96
C ILE A 5 6.10 54.61 8.02
N SER A 6 6.89 54.82 6.96
CA SER A 6 7.25 53.75 6.02
C SER A 6 8.14 52.67 6.65
N VAL A 7 9.10 53.07 7.50
CA VAL A 7 9.93 52.13 8.27
C VAL A 7 9.08 51.29 9.22
N PHE A 8 8.09 51.90 9.87
CA PHE A 8 7.17 51.19 10.76
C PHE A 8 6.31 50.17 10.00
N ILE A 9 5.75 50.53 8.84
CA ILE A 9 4.96 49.62 8.00
C ILE A 9 5.81 48.44 7.52
N PHE A 10 7.04 48.69 7.06
CA PHE A 10 7.94 47.64 6.62
C PHE A 10 8.27 46.65 7.75
N PHE A 11 8.50 47.16 8.96
CA PHE A 11 8.75 46.33 10.14
C PHE A 11 7.55 45.43 10.49
N VAL A 12 6.32 45.96 10.43
CA VAL A 12 5.09 45.20 10.68
C VAL A 12 4.89 44.10 9.63
N LEU A 13 5.10 44.40 8.34
CA LEU A 13 4.99 43.41 7.27
C LEU A 13 6.06 42.31 7.39
N SER A 14 7.29 42.67 7.77
CA SER A 14 8.37 41.73 8.03
C SER A 14 8.03 40.78 9.19
N LEU A 15 7.45 41.29 10.28
CA LEU A 15 6.96 40.49 11.41
C LEU A 15 5.88 39.50 10.95
N ILE A 16 4.87 39.96 10.21
CA ILE A 16 3.82 39.08 9.67
C ILE A 16 4.43 37.98 8.79
N GLY A 17 5.34 38.34 7.88
CA GLY A 17 6.04 37.39 7.02
C GLY A 17 6.83 36.35 7.82
N PHE A 18 7.56 36.78 8.84
CA PHE A 18 8.31 35.92 9.74
C PHE A 18 7.40 34.94 10.50
N PHE A 19 6.29 35.41 11.05
CA PHE A 19 5.28 34.56 11.68
C PHE A 19 4.68 33.55 10.71
N ARG A 20 4.44 33.91 9.45
CA ARG A 20 3.97 32.97 8.43
C ARG A 20 5.00 31.88 8.11
N ILE A 21 6.28 32.23 8.01
CA ILE A 21 7.37 31.27 7.77
C ILE A 21 7.48 30.30 8.95
N ILE A 22 7.43 30.81 10.18
CA ILE A 22 7.43 30.00 11.39
C ILE A 22 6.22 29.06 11.41
N ASN A 23 5.01 29.58 11.19
CA ASN A 23 3.80 28.76 11.14
C ASN A 23 3.88 27.71 10.03
N PHE A 24 4.40 28.04 8.86
CA PHE A 24 4.60 27.08 7.76
C PHE A 24 5.58 25.96 8.16
N TYR A 25 6.69 26.31 8.82
CA TYR A 25 7.64 25.34 9.34
C TYR A 25 7.00 24.42 10.40
N TYR A 26 6.23 24.96 11.34
CA TYR A 26 5.53 24.17 12.36
C TYR A 26 4.39 23.33 11.77
N PHE A 27 3.67 23.85 10.76
CA PHE A 27 2.62 23.14 10.04
C PHE A 27 3.18 21.92 9.30
N GLN A 28 4.34 22.07 8.63
CA GLN A 28 5.00 20.97 7.94
C GLN A 28 5.50 19.87 8.90
N LYS A 29 5.83 20.21 10.16
CA LYS A 29 6.42 19.28 11.14
C LYS A 29 5.40 18.54 12.00
N ASN A 30 4.14 19.00 12.06
CA ASN A 30 3.08 18.40 12.87
C ASN A 30 1.79 18.15 12.09
N PRO A 31 1.79 17.30 11.06
CA PRO A 31 0.55 16.72 10.59
C PRO A 31 -0.06 15.91 11.75
N LYS A 32 -1.24 16.33 12.23
CA LYS A 32 -2.00 15.60 13.26
C LYS A 32 -2.53 14.30 12.64
N TYR A 33 -1.65 13.32 12.45
CA TYR A 33 -2.04 12.00 11.96
C TYR A 33 -2.72 11.23 13.08
N ASN A 34 -4.02 11.00 12.93
CA ASN A 34 -4.62 9.83 13.57
C ASN A 34 -3.94 8.60 12.97
N LYS A 35 -3.19 7.85 13.79
CA LYS A 35 -2.62 6.57 13.37
C LYS A 35 -3.78 5.63 13.02
N ILE A 36 -4.19 5.61 11.76
CA ILE A 36 -5.02 4.52 11.25
C ILE A 36 -4.13 3.28 11.29
N LYS A 37 -4.37 2.42 12.28
CA LYS A 37 -3.85 1.07 12.26
C LYS A 37 -4.82 0.26 11.40
N PRO A 38 -4.43 -0.20 10.19
CA PRO A 38 -5.31 -1.06 9.41
C PRO A 38 -5.66 -2.28 10.27
N LYS A 39 -6.95 -2.60 10.37
CA LYS A 39 -7.37 -3.73 11.22
C LYS A 39 -7.09 -5.06 10.54
N SER A 40 -7.10 -5.11 9.20
CA SER A 40 -6.83 -6.31 8.40
C SER A 40 -6.40 -5.99 6.97
N ILE A 41 -5.45 -6.78 6.44
CA ILE A 41 -4.95 -6.73 5.06
C ILE A 41 -5.14 -8.10 4.40
N SER A 42 -5.72 -8.12 3.21
CA SER A 42 -5.65 -9.25 2.27
C SER A 42 -4.56 -8.99 1.25
N LEU A 43 -3.54 -9.84 1.22
CA LEU A 43 -2.48 -9.79 0.22
C LEU A 43 -2.90 -10.59 -1.01
N ILE A 44 -3.03 -9.95 -2.17
CA ILE A 44 -3.49 -10.55 -3.42
C ILE A 44 -2.31 -10.63 -4.39
N ILE A 45 -2.03 -11.85 -4.86
CA ILE A 45 -0.89 -12.16 -5.73
C ILE A 45 -1.42 -12.77 -7.03
N PRO A 46 -1.58 -12.00 -8.12
CA PRO A 46 -1.88 -12.58 -9.43
C PRO A 46 -0.66 -13.37 -9.91
N ALA A 47 -0.87 -14.60 -10.39
CA ALA A 47 0.23 -15.47 -10.80
C ALA A 47 -0.12 -16.30 -12.06
N ARG A 48 0.86 -16.44 -12.95
CA ARG A 48 0.82 -17.36 -14.11
C ARG A 48 2.23 -17.85 -14.42
N ASN A 49 2.47 -19.14 -14.27
CA ASN A 49 3.76 -19.78 -14.55
C ASN A 49 4.94 -19.16 -13.76
N GLU A 50 4.76 -19.04 -12.45
CA GLU A 50 5.65 -18.38 -11.50
C GLU A 50 6.37 -19.35 -10.55
N GLU A 51 6.48 -20.65 -10.88
CA GLU A 51 7.04 -21.67 -9.98
C GLU A 51 8.46 -21.32 -9.46
N LYS A 52 9.25 -20.61 -10.26
CA LYS A 52 10.64 -20.22 -9.94
C LYS A 52 10.74 -19.01 -9.01
N ARG A 53 9.66 -18.23 -8.86
CA ARG A 53 9.68 -16.92 -8.20
C ARG A 53 8.73 -16.85 -7.02
N ILE A 54 7.56 -17.47 -7.14
CA ILE A 54 6.49 -17.37 -6.14
C ILE A 54 6.91 -17.91 -4.77
N GLU A 55 7.73 -18.96 -4.71
CA GLU A 55 8.26 -19.47 -3.44
C GLU A 55 9.07 -18.40 -2.69
N LYS A 56 9.90 -17.63 -3.41
CA LYS A 56 10.74 -16.60 -2.81
C LYS A 56 9.88 -15.45 -2.27
N LEU A 57 8.84 -15.06 -3.01
CA LEU A 57 7.86 -14.08 -2.53
C LEU A 57 7.18 -14.59 -1.27
N LEU A 58 6.60 -15.80 -1.30
CA LEU A 58 5.82 -16.36 -0.19
C LEU A 58 6.66 -16.51 1.09
N LYS A 59 7.94 -16.91 0.96
CA LYS A 59 8.90 -16.92 2.09
C LYS A 59 9.17 -15.53 2.66
N SER A 60 9.11 -14.49 1.84
CA SER A 60 9.40 -13.12 2.25
C SER A 60 8.24 -12.42 2.96
N ILE A 61 7.03 -12.97 2.87
CA ILE A 61 5.84 -12.40 3.49
C ILE A 61 6.02 -12.42 5.02
N PRO A 62 6.03 -11.24 5.68
CA PRO A 62 6.19 -11.20 7.12
C PRO A 62 4.94 -11.71 7.83
N LYS A 63 5.14 -12.45 8.92
CA LYS A 63 4.05 -12.84 9.82
C LYS A 63 3.69 -11.65 10.70
N GLU A 64 2.57 -11.02 10.38
CA GLU A 64 2.05 -9.85 11.11
C GLU A 64 0.56 -10.06 11.41
N GLU A 65 0.11 -9.64 12.60
CA GLU A 65 -1.30 -9.80 13.02
C GLU A 65 -2.28 -9.11 12.07
N ILE A 66 -1.86 -8.02 11.42
CA ILE A 66 -2.68 -7.30 10.46
C ILE A 66 -2.82 -8.02 9.12
N LEU A 67 -1.95 -9.00 8.80
CA LEU A 67 -2.05 -9.77 7.57
C LEU A 67 -3.04 -10.91 7.81
N SER A 68 -4.25 -10.74 7.33
CA SER A 68 -5.35 -11.68 7.59
C SER A 68 -5.31 -12.89 6.66
N GLU A 69 -4.93 -12.68 5.40
CA GLU A 69 -4.82 -13.76 4.43
C GLU A 69 -3.88 -13.41 3.28
N VAL A 70 -3.39 -14.46 2.62
CA VAL A 70 -2.65 -14.39 1.37
C VAL A 70 -3.44 -15.17 0.32
N LEU A 71 -3.88 -14.47 -0.72
CA LEU A 71 -4.56 -15.04 -1.87
C LEU A 71 -3.59 -15.06 -3.05
N VAL A 72 -3.34 -16.25 -3.59
CA VAL A 72 -2.72 -16.38 -4.91
C VAL A 72 -3.84 -16.62 -5.91
N VAL A 73 -3.93 -15.78 -6.93
CA VAL A 73 -4.92 -15.93 -7.99
C VAL A 73 -4.24 -16.46 -9.24
N ASP A 74 -4.43 -17.76 -9.47
CA ASP A 74 -3.84 -18.53 -10.55
C ASP A 74 -4.59 -18.28 -11.87
N ASP A 75 -3.88 -17.69 -12.84
CA ASP A 75 -4.33 -17.44 -14.19
C ASP A 75 -3.91 -18.58 -15.12
N ASN A 76 -4.42 -19.79 -14.82
CA ASN A 76 -4.21 -20.99 -15.63
C ASN A 76 -2.74 -21.37 -15.79
N SER A 77 -1.99 -21.44 -14.67
CA SER A 77 -0.61 -21.93 -14.74
C SER A 77 -0.56 -23.38 -15.20
N THR A 78 0.46 -23.71 -15.99
CA THR A 78 0.78 -25.07 -16.47
C THR A 78 1.98 -25.67 -15.73
N ASP A 79 2.52 -24.95 -14.75
CA ASP A 79 3.67 -25.32 -13.94
C ASP A 79 3.26 -25.56 -12.47
N LYS A 80 4.24 -25.61 -11.55
CA LYS A 80 3.97 -25.88 -10.12
C LYS A 80 3.51 -24.66 -9.30
N THR A 81 3.14 -23.54 -9.92
CA THR A 81 2.78 -22.30 -9.23
C THR A 81 1.69 -22.50 -8.17
N GLU A 82 0.59 -23.18 -8.52
CA GLU A 82 -0.49 -23.49 -7.57
C GLU A 82 0.00 -24.37 -6.42
N GLU A 83 0.70 -25.46 -6.74
CA GLU A 83 1.17 -26.44 -5.76
C GLU A 83 2.06 -25.77 -4.72
N ILE A 84 3.05 -24.99 -5.19
CA ILE A 84 3.96 -24.24 -4.34
C ILE A 84 3.17 -23.24 -3.49
N SER A 85 2.21 -22.52 -4.07
CA SER A 85 1.41 -21.54 -3.34
C SER A 85 0.64 -22.16 -2.17
N ARG A 86 -0.04 -23.29 -2.42
CA ARG A 86 -0.76 -24.04 -1.37
C ARG A 86 0.19 -24.54 -0.29
N LYS A 87 1.37 -25.04 -0.67
CA LYS A 87 2.41 -25.52 0.27
C LYS A 87 2.83 -24.44 1.27
N TYR A 88 2.86 -23.17 0.86
CA TYR A 88 3.19 -22.04 1.73
C TYR A 88 1.99 -21.45 2.47
N GLY A 89 0.84 -22.12 2.44
CA GLY A 89 -0.37 -21.72 3.17
C GLY A 89 -1.17 -20.60 2.50
N ALA A 90 -0.86 -20.25 1.24
CA ALA A 90 -1.69 -19.31 0.50
C ALA A 90 -3.01 -19.97 0.10
N ARG A 91 -4.09 -19.19 0.16
CA ARG A 91 -5.38 -19.57 -0.43
C ARG A 91 -5.29 -19.37 -1.94
N VAL A 92 -5.35 -20.45 -2.71
CA VAL A 92 -5.29 -20.35 -4.17
C VAL A 92 -6.69 -20.31 -4.77
N LEU A 93 -6.97 -19.26 -5.54
CA LEU A 93 -8.15 -19.11 -6.38
C LEU A 93 -7.73 -19.30 -7.84
N LYS A 94 -8.50 -20.03 -8.64
CA LYS A 94 -8.24 -20.13 -10.08
C LYS A 94 -9.21 -19.26 -10.82
N ILE A 95 -8.74 -18.46 -11.78
CA ILE A 95 -9.63 -17.59 -12.56
C ILE A 95 -10.74 -18.39 -13.22
N LYS A 96 -10.40 -19.55 -13.81
CA LYS A 96 -11.37 -20.42 -14.48
C LYS A 96 -12.53 -20.91 -13.61
N ASP A 97 -12.37 -20.92 -12.29
CA ASP A 97 -13.45 -21.33 -11.37
C ASP A 97 -14.53 -20.24 -11.26
N PHE A 98 -14.21 -18.99 -11.62
CA PHE A 98 -15.12 -17.83 -11.57
C PHE A 98 -15.49 -17.31 -12.96
N TYR A 99 -14.50 -17.31 -13.87
CA TYR A 99 -14.62 -16.78 -15.23
C TYR A 99 -13.87 -17.71 -16.22
N PRO A 100 -14.48 -18.83 -16.65
CA PRO A 100 -13.85 -19.83 -17.50
C PRO A 100 -13.24 -19.26 -18.80
N GLU A 101 -13.92 -18.29 -19.41
CA GLU A 101 -13.56 -17.67 -20.69
C GLU A 101 -12.63 -16.45 -20.54
N LYS A 102 -12.18 -16.14 -19.32
CA LYS A 102 -11.34 -14.97 -19.05
C LYS A 102 -9.98 -15.37 -18.52
N GLU A 103 -8.99 -14.57 -18.84
CA GLU A 103 -7.63 -14.72 -18.37
C GLU A 103 -6.96 -13.35 -18.17
N GLY A 104 -5.76 -13.38 -17.61
CA GLY A 104 -4.90 -12.23 -17.48
C GLY A 104 -4.92 -11.58 -16.09
N LYS A 105 -3.85 -10.82 -15.83
CA LYS A 105 -3.58 -10.17 -14.53
C LYS A 105 -4.72 -9.30 -14.01
N SER A 106 -5.40 -8.56 -14.89
CA SER A 106 -6.52 -7.70 -14.46
C SER A 106 -7.69 -8.52 -13.91
N ILE A 107 -7.99 -9.66 -14.53
CA ILE A 107 -9.02 -10.59 -14.05
C ILE A 107 -8.56 -11.27 -12.77
N ALA A 108 -7.28 -11.64 -12.68
CA ALA A 108 -6.69 -12.19 -11.46
C ALA A 108 -6.85 -11.23 -10.27
N CYS A 109 -6.48 -9.96 -10.46
CA CYS A 109 -6.64 -8.91 -9.45
C CYS A 109 -8.12 -8.73 -9.06
N TYR A 110 -9.02 -8.71 -10.04
CA TYR A 110 -10.45 -8.56 -9.80
C TYR A 110 -11.03 -9.73 -8.98
N VAL A 111 -10.74 -10.97 -9.38
CA VAL A 111 -11.14 -12.19 -8.65
C VAL A 111 -10.58 -12.16 -7.23
N GLY A 112 -9.31 -11.79 -7.05
CA GLY A 112 -8.70 -11.64 -5.73
C GLY A 112 -9.41 -10.60 -4.87
N ALA A 113 -9.74 -9.44 -5.46
CA ALA A 113 -10.38 -8.34 -4.75
C ALA A 113 -11.78 -8.72 -4.21
N ILE A 114 -12.62 -9.32 -5.04
CA ILE A 114 -13.99 -9.68 -4.64
C ILE A 114 -14.06 -10.87 -3.68
N ASN A 115 -12.99 -11.66 -3.56
CA ASN A 115 -12.92 -12.83 -2.68
C ASN A 115 -12.09 -12.60 -1.41
N SER A 116 -11.58 -11.38 -1.23
CA SER A 116 -10.81 -10.95 -0.07
C SER A 116 -11.71 -10.51 1.09
N LYS A 117 -11.20 -10.66 2.31
CA LYS A 117 -11.89 -10.39 3.58
C LYS A 117 -11.27 -9.24 4.38
N GLY A 118 -10.05 -8.84 4.03
CA GLY A 118 -9.32 -7.75 4.66
C GLY A 118 -9.97 -6.40 4.36
N GLU A 119 -9.89 -5.49 5.32
CA GLU A 119 -10.33 -4.09 5.16
C GLU A 119 -9.53 -3.39 4.07
N PHE A 120 -8.24 -3.72 3.97
CA PHE A 120 -7.34 -3.23 2.93
C PHE A 120 -6.89 -4.35 2.01
N LEU A 121 -6.81 -4.03 0.73
CA LEU A 121 -6.31 -4.92 -0.31
C LEU A 121 -4.93 -4.47 -0.73
N LEU A 122 -3.95 -5.38 -0.65
CA LEU A 122 -2.60 -5.12 -1.11
C LEU A 122 -2.28 -6.05 -2.28
N PHE A 123 -2.00 -5.49 -3.44
CA PHE A 123 -1.68 -6.23 -4.65
C PHE A 123 -0.16 -6.30 -4.81
N VAL A 124 0.37 -7.50 -5.01
CA VAL A 124 1.81 -7.74 -5.15
C VAL A 124 2.06 -8.74 -6.25
N ASP A 125 2.97 -8.41 -7.17
CA ASP A 125 3.33 -9.29 -8.27
C ASP A 125 4.11 -10.51 -7.76
N ALA A 126 3.92 -11.67 -8.40
CA ALA A 126 4.53 -12.94 -7.98
C ALA A 126 6.07 -12.97 -8.11
N ASP A 127 6.67 -12.02 -8.84
CA ASP A 127 8.10 -11.93 -9.13
C ASP A 127 8.88 -10.97 -8.21
N VAL A 128 8.23 -10.41 -7.18
CA VAL A 128 8.87 -9.47 -6.25
C VAL A 128 9.32 -10.13 -4.93
N PHE A 129 9.99 -9.34 -4.09
CA PHE A 129 10.43 -9.75 -2.77
C PHE A 129 10.13 -8.64 -1.75
N LEU A 130 9.49 -9.01 -0.63
CA LEU A 130 9.16 -8.07 0.43
C LEU A 130 10.33 -7.95 1.42
N ARG A 131 10.92 -6.75 1.53
CA ARG A 131 12.01 -6.46 2.47
C ARG A 131 11.54 -5.90 3.80
N ASN A 132 10.39 -5.23 3.79
CA ASN A 132 9.89 -4.46 4.93
C ASN A 132 8.64 -5.11 5.50
N ARG A 133 8.31 -4.72 6.73
CA ARG A 133 7.01 -5.03 7.33
C ARG A 133 5.87 -4.47 6.47
N LEU A 134 4.79 -5.22 6.35
CA LEU A 134 3.57 -4.80 5.65
C LEU A 134 2.96 -3.59 6.34
N SER A 135 2.91 -3.59 7.67
CA SER A 135 2.48 -2.45 8.49
C SER A 135 3.26 -1.16 8.19
N ALA A 136 4.59 -1.25 8.07
CA ALA A 136 5.44 -0.10 7.75
C ALA A 136 5.20 0.42 6.33
N THR A 137 5.05 -0.50 5.37
CA THR A 137 4.77 -0.17 3.97
C THR A 137 3.42 0.51 3.84
N PHE A 138 2.39 -0.02 4.50
CA PHE A 138 1.05 0.55 4.55
C PHE A 138 1.04 1.95 5.15
N LEU A 139 1.66 2.15 6.32
CA LEU A 139 1.72 3.45 6.98
C LEU A 139 2.39 4.50 6.07
N LYS A 140 3.45 4.13 5.35
CA LYS A 140 4.12 5.03 4.42
C LYS A 140 3.22 5.43 3.25
N ILE A 141 2.47 4.49 2.67
CA ILE A 141 1.54 4.75 1.56
C ILE A 141 0.36 5.60 2.04
N TYR A 142 -0.22 5.26 3.20
CA TYR A 142 -1.34 6.00 3.79
C TYR A 142 -0.94 7.46 4.09
N GLN A 143 0.23 7.67 4.69
CA GLN A 143 0.78 9.00 4.96
C GLN A 143 1.06 9.83 3.69
N GLN A 144 1.34 9.19 2.56
CA GLN A 144 1.52 9.90 1.28
C GLN A 144 0.20 10.28 0.60
N LYS A 145 -0.91 9.63 0.98
CA LYS A 145 -2.23 9.81 0.35
C LYS A 145 -3.21 10.67 1.14
N GLU A 146 -2.91 11.07 2.37
CA GLU A 146 -3.67 12.15 2.98
C GLU A 146 -3.47 13.42 2.14
N PRO A 147 -4.53 13.93 1.48
CA PRO A 147 -4.41 15.19 0.77
C PRO A 147 -4.09 16.25 1.81
N LEU A 148 -3.31 17.24 1.38
CA LEU A 148 -3.30 18.58 1.96
C LEU A 148 -4.76 19.06 2.08
N LEU A 149 -5.45 18.73 3.16
CA LEU A 149 -6.68 19.35 3.62
C LEU A 149 -6.34 20.21 4.84
#